data_AF-A0AAD5VKZ8-F1
#
_entry.id   AF-A0AAD5VKZ8-F1
#
_cell.length_a   1.000
_cell.length_b   1.000
_cell.length_c   1.000
_cell.angle_alpha   90.00
_cell.angle_beta   90.00
_cell.angle_gamma   90.00
#
_symmetry.space_group_name_H-M   'P 1'
#
loop_
_entity.id
_entity.type
_entity.pdbx_description
1 polymer ?
#
loop_
_entity_poly.entity_id
_entity_poly.type
_entity_poly.pdbx_seq_one_letter_code
_entity_poly.pdbx_strand_id
1 'polypeptide(L)'
;MSTTTEPQLATPTPLEQYTSYPFGTDEIYQQGLASILANADAPSSEEKDEILRRTRVFYFNKTMGHSITLDEAREYEQSLRKDTSSQPQSLSTPSQETAAVDPIPSSDGTQTEEEPRVLTFSELKELIETGRLDQIPNNKVIPSGLNEVPPSDSTAQSRKKPWEVASQALDPNSDAFLTGVAHEI
;
A
#
# COMPACT_ATOMS: atom_id res chain seq x y z
N MET A 1 -49.45 -3.44 25.38
CA MET A 1 -48.82 -2.16 25.02
C MET A 1 -48.31 -2.32 23.60
N SER A 2 -48.89 -1.56 22.67
CA SER A 2 -48.72 -1.78 21.22
C SER A 2 -47.31 -1.49 20.75
N THR A 3 -46.77 -2.37 19.91
CA THR A 3 -45.51 -2.22 19.18
C THR A 3 -45.69 -1.19 18.06
N THR A 4 -45.15 0.02 18.27
CA THR A 4 -44.98 1.02 17.21
C THR A 4 -43.97 0.48 16.20
N THR A 5 -44.48 0.06 15.04
CA THR A 5 -43.70 -0.22 13.83
C THR A 5 -43.44 1.12 13.14
N GLU A 6 -42.23 1.63 13.28
CA GLU A 6 -41.73 2.78 12.54
C GLU A 6 -41.05 2.28 11.25
N PRO A 7 -41.42 2.80 10.06
CA PRO A 7 -40.77 2.45 8.81
C PRO A 7 -39.43 3.17 8.71
N GLN A 8 -38.35 2.52 9.17
CA GLN A 8 -36.99 3.02 9.02
C GLN A 8 -36.63 3.06 7.52
N LEU A 9 -36.39 4.27 6.99
CA LEU A 9 -35.85 4.51 5.66
C LEU A 9 -34.65 3.57 5.42
N ALA A 10 -34.74 2.73 4.39
CA ALA A 10 -33.68 1.79 4.01
C ALA A 10 -32.42 2.55 3.55
N THR A 11 -31.52 2.85 4.48
CA THR A 11 -30.15 3.22 4.11
C THR A 11 -29.53 1.97 3.48
N PRO A 12 -29.06 2.04 2.21
CA PRO A 12 -28.49 0.86 1.56
C PRO A 12 -27.33 0.36 2.38
N THR A 13 -27.27 -0.96 2.59
CA THR A 13 -26.21 -1.56 3.39
C THR A 13 -24.85 -1.25 2.77
N PRO A 14 -23.75 -1.14 3.55
CA PRO A 14 -22.43 -0.87 2.99
C PRO A 14 -22.03 -1.84 1.87
N LEU A 15 -22.46 -3.11 1.96
CA LEU A 15 -22.24 -4.14 0.94
C LEU A 15 -23.00 -3.87 -0.38
N GLU A 16 -24.24 -3.39 -0.30
CA GLU A 16 -24.99 -2.96 -1.47
C GLU A 16 -24.38 -1.71 -2.12
N GLN A 17 -23.89 -0.78 -1.31
CA GLN A 17 -23.18 0.40 -1.81
C GLN A 17 -21.85 0.01 -2.48
N TYR A 18 -21.12 -0.94 -1.91
CA TYR A 18 -19.88 -1.48 -2.47
C TYR A 18 -20.11 -2.10 -3.86
N THR A 19 -21.14 -2.94 -4.01
CA THR A 19 -21.44 -3.58 -5.29
C THR A 19 -22.03 -2.62 -6.34
N SER A 20 -22.72 -1.57 -5.90
CA SER A 20 -23.22 -0.51 -6.78
C SER A 20 -22.16 0.51 -7.18
N TYR A 21 -20.97 0.47 -6.59
CA TYR A 21 -19.94 1.47 -6.81
C TYR A 21 -19.26 1.32 -8.20
N PRO A 22 -19.14 2.39 -9.01
CA PRO A 22 -18.64 2.33 -10.38
C PRO A 22 -17.10 2.33 -10.45
N PHE A 23 -16.44 1.30 -9.90
CA PHE A 23 -14.97 1.17 -9.94
C PHE A 23 -14.38 1.22 -11.37
N GLY A 24 -15.17 0.87 -12.39
CA GLY A 24 -14.74 0.90 -13.79
C GLY A 24 -14.71 2.28 -14.45
N THR A 25 -15.25 3.32 -13.80
CA THR A 25 -15.29 4.69 -14.34
C THR A 25 -14.48 5.66 -13.48
N ASP A 26 -14.08 5.26 -12.28
CA ASP A 26 -13.25 6.07 -11.40
C ASP A 26 -11.78 6.04 -11.85
N GLU A 27 -11.31 7.17 -12.38
CA GLU A 27 -9.95 7.33 -12.89
C GLU A 27 -8.88 7.21 -11.78
N ILE A 28 -9.17 7.71 -10.57
CA ILE A 28 -8.23 7.68 -9.44
C ILE A 28 -8.03 6.25 -8.97
N TYR A 29 -9.13 5.50 -8.88
CA TYR A 29 -9.09 4.08 -8.58
C TYR A 29 -8.31 3.29 -9.65
N GLN A 30 -8.60 3.52 -10.92
CA GLN A 30 -7.92 2.84 -12.03
C GLN A 30 -6.42 3.12 -12.06
N GLN A 31 -6.01 4.37 -11.85
CA GLN A 31 -4.60 4.74 -11.78
C GLN A 31 -3.90 4.05 -10.61
N GLY A 32 -4.55 4.00 -9.43
CA GLY A 32 -4.03 3.27 -8.27
C GLY A 32 -3.91 1.77 -8.53
N LEU A 33 -4.94 1.16 -9.13
CA LEU A 33 -4.96 -0.25 -9.48
C LEU A 33 -3.85 -0.60 -10.49
N ALA A 34 -3.63 0.25 -11.50
CA ALA A 34 -2.55 0.06 -12.47
C ALA A 34 -1.16 0.06 -11.80
N SER A 35 -0.94 0.93 -10.81
CA SER A 35 0.30 0.94 -10.03
C SER A 35 0.49 -0.32 -9.19
N ILE A 36 -0.58 -0.88 -8.64
CA ILE A 36 -0.52 -2.12 -7.85
C ILE A 36 -0.22 -3.31 -8.77
N LEU A 37 -0.91 -3.40 -9.91
CA LEU A 37 -0.71 -4.47 -10.89
C LEU A 37 0.67 -4.40 -11.56
N ALA A 38 1.23 -3.20 -11.76
CA ALA A 38 2.57 -3.05 -12.32
C ALA A 38 3.68 -3.60 -11.40
N ASN A 39 3.43 -3.63 -10.09
CA ASN A 39 4.37 -4.15 -9.09
C ASN A 39 4.17 -5.66 -8.82
N ALA A 40 3.10 -6.27 -9.34
CA ALA A 40 2.85 -7.70 -9.18
C ALA A 40 3.56 -8.47 -10.30
N ASP A 41 4.44 -9.40 -9.95
CA ASP A 41 5.15 -10.23 -10.92
C ASP A 41 4.21 -11.31 -11.46
N ALA A 42 3.74 -11.13 -12.69
CA ALA A 42 2.88 -12.07 -13.44
C ALA A 42 1.78 -12.80 -12.62
N PRO A 43 0.82 -12.07 -12.01
CA PRO A 43 -0.16 -12.69 -11.12
C PRO A 43 -1.08 -13.66 -11.88
N SER A 44 -1.35 -14.82 -11.25
CA SER A 44 -2.32 -15.81 -11.73
C SER A 44 -3.72 -15.18 -11.82
N SER A 45 -4.64 -15.80 -12.57
CA SER A 45 -6.01 -15.30 -12.72
C SER A 45 -6.74 -15.19 -11.39
N GLU A 46 -6.50 -16.11 -10.46
CA GLU A 46 -7.10 -16.12 -9.12
C GLU A 46 -6.50 -15.01 -8.25
N GLU A 47 -5.19 -14.84 -8.32
CA GLU A 47 -4.47 -13.79 -7.59
C GLU A 47 -4.89 -12.39 -8.08
N LYS A 48 -5.10 -12.22 -9.40
CA LYS A 48 -5.67 -10.99 -9.97
C LYS A 48 -7.05 -10.67 -9.40
N ASP A 49 -7.93 -11.66 -9.26
CA ASP A 49 -9.27 -11.48 -8.66
C ASP A 49 -9.16 -11.06 -7.18
N GLU A 50 -8.22 -11.66 -6.44
CA GLU A 50 -7.98 -11.32 -5.04
C GLU A 50 -7.40 -9.91 -4.88
N ILE A 51 -6.41 -9.53 -5.71
CA ILE A 51 -5.85 -8.18 -5.74
C ILE A 51 -6.94 -7.17 -6.08
N LEU A 52 -7.80 -7.46 -7.06
CA LEU A 52 -8.93 -6.61 -7.42
C LEU A 52 -9.87 -6.43 -6.23
N ARG A 53 -10.32 -7.52 -5.60
CA ARG A 53 -11.23 -7.47 -4.44
C ARG A 53 -10.61 -6.68 -3.29
N ARG A 54 -9.36 -6.96 -2.94
CA ARG A 54 -8.63 -6.25 -1.88
C ARG A 54 -8.55 -4.76 -2.15
N THR A 55 -8.21 -4.39 -3.38
CA THR A 55 -8.06 -2.99 -3.78
C THR A 55 -9.41 -2.27 -3.79
N ARG A 56 -10.48 -2.92 -4.26
CA ARG A 56 -11.85 -2.36 -4.23
C ARG A 56 -12.32 -2.10 -2.80
N VAL A 57 -12.21 -3.10 -1.92
CA VAL A 57 -12.61 -2.98 -0.50
C VAL A 57 -11.82 -1.88 0.20
N PHE A 58 -10.49 -1.87 0.01
CA PHE A 58 -9.63 -0.85 0.59
C PHE A 58 -10.02 0.57 0.13
N TYR A 59 -10.19 0.75 -1.19
CA TYR A 59 -10.55 2.05 -1.75
C TYR A 59 -11.92 2.51 -1.24
N PHE A 60 -12.92 1.63 -1.30
CA PHE A 60 -14.28 1.92 -0.87
C PHE A 60 -14.35 2.31 0.61
N ASN A 61 -13.69 1.54 1.49
CA ASN A 61 -13.62 1.86 2.92
C ASN A 61 -12.95 3.22 3.15
N LYS A 62 -11.88 3.52 2.41
CA LYS A 62 -11.16 4.79 2.50
C LYS A 62 -12.01 5.98 2.03
N THR A 63 -12.77 5.85 0.95
CA THR A 63 -13.54 6.96 0.38
C THR A 63 -14.90 7.16 1.03
N MET A 64 -15.61 6.07 1.37
CA MET A 64 -16.96 6.13 1.93
C MET A 64 -16.99 6.11 3.46
N GLY A 65 -15.85 5.85 4.11
CA GLY A 65 -15.76 5.76 5.57
C GLY A 65 -16.40 4.51 6.16
N HIS A 66 -16.66 3.49 5.34
CA HIS A 66 -17.18 2.19 5.78
C HIS A 66 -16.04 1.25 6.20
N SER A 67 -16.38 0.20 6.93
CA SER A 67 -15.42 -0.81 7.42
C SER A 67 -15.82 -2.21 6.95
N ILE A 68 -15.93 -2.41 5.64
CA ILE A 68 -16.22 -3.72 5.06
C ILE A 68 -14.95 -4.57 5.12
N THR A 69 -15.07 -5.81 5.59
CA THR A 69 -13.94 -6.75 5.56
C THR A 69 -13.82 -7.44 4.21
N LEU A 70 -12.61 -7.93 3.90
CA LEU A 70 -12.36 -8.65 2.65
C LEU A 70 -13.17 -9.96 2.57
N ASP A 71 -13.43 -10.58 3.72
CA ASP A 71 -14.25 -11.79 3.85
C ASP A 71 -15.72 -11.49 3.55
N GLU A 72 -16.29 -10.45 4.16
CA GLU A 72 -17.68 -10.03 3.88
C GLU A 72 -17.91 -9.71 2.40
N ALA A 73 -16.98 -8.98 1.76
CA ALA A 73 -17.08 -8.68 0.33
C ALA A 73 -16.99 -9.95 -0.54
N ARG A 74 -16.15 -10.91 -0.15
CA ARG A 74 -15.99 -12.20 -0.84
C ARG A 74 -17.27 -13.03 -0.73
N GLU A 75 -17.82 -13.16 0.47
CA GLU A 75 -19.07 -13.89 0.71
C GLU A 75 -20.24 -13.27 -0.05
N TYR A 76 -20.32 -11.93 -0.09
CA TYR A 76 -21.38 -11.21 -0.79
C TYR A 76 -21.27 -11.38 -2.32
N GLU A 77 -20.07 -11.27 -2.89
CA GLU A 77 -19.84 -11.53 -4.31
C GLU A 77 -20.13 -13.00 -4.69
N GLN A 78 -19.78 -13.96 -3.83
CA GLN A 78 -20.10 -15.37 -4.04
C GLN A 78 -21.61 -15.63 -3.95
N SER A 79 -22.30 -14.96 -3.04
CA SER A 79 -23.76 -15.07 -2.89
C SER A 79 -24.47 -14.53 -4.13
N LEU A 80 -24.01 -13.39 -4.68
CA LEU A 80 -24.55 -12.82 -5.92
C LEU A 80 -24.40 -13.77 -7.13
N ARG A 81 -23.27 -14.49 -7.20
CA ARG A 81 -23.05 -15.54 -8.21
C ARG A 81 -23.95 -16.76 -7.99
N LYS A 82 -24.22 -17.14 -6.73
CA LYS A 82 -25.12 -18.25 -6.37
C LYS A 82 -26.58 -17.93 -6.71
N ASP A 83 -27.05 -16.71 -6.47
CA ASP A 83 -28.40 -16.27 -6.85
C ASP A 83 -28.60 -16.24 -8.38
N THR A 84 -27.54 -15.96 -9.14
CA THR A 84 -27.59 -15.95 -10.61
C THR A 84 -27.41 -17.34 -11.24
N SER A 85 -26.97 -18.33 -10.46
CA SER A 85 -26.71 -19.70 -10.92
C SER A 85 -27.51 -20.70 -10.09
N SER A 86 -28.78 -20.87 -10.45
CA SER A 86 -29.62 -21.96 -9.95
C SER A 86 -29.02 -23.32 -10.32
N GLN A 87 -28.21 -23.90 -9.43
CA GLN A 87 -28.04 -25.34 -9.32
C GLN A 87 -27.81 -25.71 -7.84
N PRO A 88 -28.66 -26.55 -7.22
CA PRO A 88 -28.58 -26.84 -5.81
C PRO A 88 -27.74 -28.10 -5.59
N GLN A 89 -26.58 -28.01 -4.95
CA GLN A 89 -26.01 -29.16 -4.23
C GLN A 89 -25.39 -28.72 -2.89
N SER A 90 -26.22 -28.89 -1.87
CA SER A 90 -25.93 -29.61 -0.63
C SER A 90 -25.00 -28.98 0.40
N LEU A 91 -25.66 -28.51 1.47
CA LEU A 91 -25.12 -28.31 2.81
C LEU A 91 -24.40 -29.56 3.33
N SER A 92 -23.22 -29.39 3.93
CA SER A 92 -22.67 -30.33 4.92
C SER A 92 -21.59 -29.68 5.79
N THR A 93 -22.04 -29.17 6.93
CA THR A 93 -21.33 -29.19 8.23
C THR A 93 -22.44 -29.43 9.26
N PRO A 94 -22.26 -30.24 10.34
CA PRO A 94 -21.14 -30.10 11.29
C PRO A 94 -20.67 -31.40 12.01
N SER A 95 -19.75 -31.21 12.96
CA SER A 95 -19.42 -32.03 14.16
C SER A 95 -18.17 -32.92 14.15
N GLN A 96 -17.09 -32.37 14.72
CA GLN A 96 -16.44 -32.77 15.98
C GLN A 96 -16.66 -34.22 16.49
N GLU A 97 -15.59 -35.02 16.62
CA GLU A 97 -15.07 -35.58 17.90
C GLU A 97 -13.97 -36.67 17.66
N THR A 98 -12.90 -36.57 18.46
CA THR A 98 -11.76 -37.46 18.82
C THR A 98 -11.48 -38.81 18.11
N ALA A 99 -10.20 -39.06 17.77
CA ALA A 99 -9.33 -40.06 18.44
C ALA A 99 -7.95 -40.19 17.77
N ALA A 100 -6.93 -40.37 18.60
CA ALA A 100 -5.49 -40.34 18.33
C ALA A 100 -4.94 -41.51 17.49
N VAL A 101 -3.89 -41.24 16.69
CA VAL A 101 -2.66 -42.08 16.62
C VAL A 101 -1.46 -41.22 16.13
N ASP A 102 -0.45 -41.09 17.01
CA ASP A 102 1.02 -40.89 16.92
C ASP A 102 1.75 -40.36 15.64
N PRO A 103 2.94 -39.74 15.82
CA PRO A 103 3.55 -38.75 14.95
C PRO A 103 4.56 -39.36 13.95
N ILE A 104 4.75 -38.65 12.84
CA ILE A 104 5.90 -38.87 11.96
C ILE A 104 6.90 -37.75 12.26
N PRO A 105 8.09 -38.04 12.82
CA PRO A 105 9.16 -37.07 12.93
C PRO A 105 9.83 -36.96 11.55
N SER A 106 9.92 -35.76 11.02
CA SER A 106 10.84 -35.47 9.93
C SER A 106 11.54 -34.16 10.23
N SER A 107 12.69 -34.34 10.86
CA SER A 107 13.74 -33.36 10.97
C SER A 107 14.29 -32.97 9.61
N ASP A 108 14.89 -31.79 9.62
CA ASP A 108 16.12 -31.42 8.92
C ASP A 108 15.97 -30.76 7.55
N GLY A 109 16.72 -29.67 7.43
CA GLY A 109 16.61 -28.69 6.38
C GLY A 109 16.96 -29.23 5.01
N THR A 110 16.29 -28.68 4.00
CA THR A 110 16.99 -28.34 2.77
C THR A 110 16.30 -27.13 2.15
N GLN A 111 17.14 -26.24 1.65
CA GLN A 111 16.82 -24.99 0.98
C GLN A 111 15.84 -25.24 -0.17
N THR A 112 14.71 -24.55 -0.16
CA THR A 112 13.92 -24.34 -1.38
C THR A 112 13.56 -22.87 -1.45
N GLU A 113 14.21 -22.18 -2.37
CA GLU A 113 13.81 -20.88 -2.89
C GLU A 113 12.44 -21.02 -3.56
N GLU A 114 11.34 -20.85 -2.83
CA GLU A 114 10.03 -20.60 -3.43
C GLU A 114 9.05 -20.13 -2.35
N GLU A 115 8.48 -18.93 -2.53
CA GLU A 115 7.46 -18.27 -1.72
C GLU A 115 7.89 -17.74 -0.32
N PRO A 116 7.61 -16.47 0.03
CA PRO A 116 8.00 -15.92 1.33
C PRO A 116 7.19 -16.58 2.46
N ARG A 117 7.80 -17.52 3.18
CA ARG A 117 7.24 -18.15 4.37
C ARG A 117 6.79 -17.07 5.36
N VAL A 118 5.49 -16.96 5.57
CA VAL A 118 4.90 -16.09 6.59
C VAL A 118 5.18 -16.68 7.98
N LEU A 119 6.07 -16.04 8.74
CA LEU A 119 6.33 -16.41 10.13
C LEU A 119 5.20 -15.91 11.03
N THR A 120 4.82 -16.71 12.03
CA THR A 120 3.86 -16.27 13.05
C THR A 120 4.46 -15.18 13.93
N PHE A 121 3.62 -14.35 14.57
CA PHE A 121 4.10 -13.26 15.44
C PHE A 121 5.01 -13.76 16.59
N SER A 122 4.67 -14.91 17.18
CA SER A 122 5.45 -15.53 18.25
C SER A 122 6.84 -15.97 17.75
N GLU A 123 6.90 -16.54 16.55
CA GLU A 123 8.14 -16.99 15.92
C GLU A 123 9.02 -15.79 15.53
N LEU A 124 8.42 -14.74 14.98
CA LEU A 124 9.12 -13.49 14.68
C LEU A 124 9.70 -12.83 15.95
N LYS A 125 8.93 -12.81 17.05
CA LYS A 125 9.38 -12.30 18.34
C LYS A 125 10.61 -13.07 18.85
N GLU A 126 10.57 -14.39 18.78
CA GLU A 126 11.70 -15.24 19.17
C GLU A 126 12.94 -14.98 18.32
N LEU A 127 12.80 -14.85 17.00
CA LEU A 127 13.93 -14.54 16.11
C LEU A 127 14.57 -13.18 16.42
N ILE A 128 13.76 -12.19 16.79
CA ILE A 128 14.25 -10.87 17.23
C ILE A 128 14.96 -10.98 18.58
N GLU A 129 14.37 -11.66 19.55
CA GLU A 129 14.95 -11.81 20.90
C GLU A 129 16.23 -12.64 20.89
N THR A 130 16.31 -13.66 20.03
CA THR A 130 17.49 -14.52 19.86
C THR A 130 18.55 -13.93 18.93
N GLY A 131 18.30 -12.76 18.35
CA GLY A 131 19.24 -12.05 17.46
C GLY A 131 19.41 -12.71 16.09
N ARG A 132 18.55 -13.67 15.73
CA ARG A 132 18.56 -14.36 14.43
C ARG A 132 17.80 -13.57 13.37
N LEU A 133 18.17 -12.29 13.21
CA LEU A 133 17.50 -11.35 12.30
C LEU A 133 17.67 -11.71 10.81
N ASP A 134 18.68 -12.52 10.49
CA ASP A 134 18.92 -13.04 9.13
C ASP A 134 17.81 -14.01 8.66
N GLN A 135 17.11 -14.65 9.60
CA GLN A 135 16.03 -15.60 9.31
C GLN A 135 14.66 -14.91 9.13
N ILE A 136 14.61 -13.58 9.26
CA ILE A 136 13.38 -12.81 9.12
C ILE A 136 13.12 -12.54 7.62
N PRO A 137 11.95 -12.93 7.09
CA PRO A 137 11.58 -12.66 5.70
C PRO A 137 11.70 -11.17 5.36
N ASN A 138 12.23 -10.88 4.16
CA ASN A 138 12.45 -9.52 3.63
C ASN A 138 13.44 -8.66 4.42
N ASN A 139 14.25 -9.22 5.32
CA ASN A 139 15.30 -8.46 5.96
C ASN A 139 16.47 -8.21 4.98
N LYS A 140 16.66 -6.96 4.55
CA LYS A 140 17.75 -6.60 3.63
C LYS A 140 19.02 -6.33 4.42
N VAL A 141 20.09 -7.07 4.13
CA VAL A 141 21.43 -6.79 4.66
C VAL A 141 21.93 -5.48 4.05
N ILE A 142 21.98 -4.42 4.85
CA ILE A 142 22.63 -3.18 4.44
C ILE A 142 24.13 -3.38 4.65
N PRO A 143 24.96 -3.32 3.59
CA PRO A 143 26.40 -3.40 3.75
C PRO A 143 26.87 -2.26 4.64
N SER A 144 27.75 -2.56 5.61
CA SER A 144 28.37 -1.58 6.50
C SER A 144 29.34 -0.62 5.82
N GLY A 145 29.46 -0.70 4.48
CA GLY A 145 30.29 0.18 3.69
C GLY A 145 29.75 1.61 3.72
N LEU A 146 30.51 2.52 4.33
CA LEU A 146 30.36 3.94 4.10
C LEU A 146 30.75 4.21 2.64
N ASN A 147 29.94 4.99 1.92
CA ASN A 147 30.24 5.36 0.53
C ASN A 147 31.68 5.90 0.43
N GLU A 148 32.55 5.19 -0.27
CA GLU A 148 33.98 5.53 -0.41
C GLU A 148 34.19 6.75 -1.31
N VAL A 149 33.17 7.17 -2.04
CA VAL A 149 33.23 8.36 -2.88
C VAL A 149 33.22 9.59 -1.98
N PRO A 150 34.19 10.51 -2.12
CA PRO A 150 34.17 11.76 -1.37
C PRO A 150 32.87 12.52 -1.63
N PRO A 151 32.31 13.20 -0.61
CA PRO A 151 31.07 13.95 -0.76
C PRO A 151 31.23 15.01 -1.86
N SER A 152 30.19 15.21 -2.66
CA SER A 152 30.22 16.25 -3.69
C SER A 152 30.28 17.64 -3.06
N ASP A 153 31.25 18.45 -3.49
CA ASP A 153 31.35 19.85 -3.09
C ASP A 153 30.17 20.67 -3.65
N SER A 154 29.59 21.52 -2.79
CA SER A 154 28.49 22.40 -3.19
C SER A 154 29.00 23.52 -4.09
N THR A 155 28.56 23.55 -5.35
CA THR A 155 28.81 24.64 -6.32
C THR A 155 27.72 25.72 -6.28
N ALA A 156 26.78 25.65 -5.33
CA ALA A 156 25.69 26.60 -5.24
C ALA A 156 26.17 27.95 -4.73
N GLN A 157 25.96 29.01 -5.53
CA GLN A 157 26.17 30.38 -5.08
C GLN A 157 25.20 30.69 -3.93
N SER A 158 25.73 31.16 -2.79
CA SER A 158 24.91 31.60 -1.67
C SER A 158 23.95 32.69 -2.11
N ARG A 159 22.65 32.37 -2.10
CA ARG A 159 21.61 33.32 -2.46
C ARG A 159 21.57 34.41 -1.40
N LYS A 160 22.01 35.61 -1.77
CA LYS A 160 21.96 36.78 -0.90
C LYS A 160 20.53 37.02 -0.44
N LYS A 161 20.40 37.31 0.84
CA LYS A 161 19.12 37.64 1.43
C LYS A 161 18.66 38.99 0.91
N PRO A 162 17.34 39.23 0.76
CA PRO A 162 16.83 40.47 0.17
C PRO A 162 17.28 41.73 0.92
N TRP A 163 17.60 41.61 2.22
CA TRP A 163 18.15 42.71 3.02
C TRP A 163 19.63 43.04 2.72
N GLU A 164 20.38 42.14 2.09
CA GLU A 164 21.79 42.39 1.70
C GLU A 164 21.90 43.19 0.39
N VAL A 165 20.88 43.13 -0.46
CA VAL A 165 20.84 43.84 -1.74
C VAL A 165 20.44 45.31 -1.54
N ALA A 166 19.55 45.57 -0.57
CA ALA A 166 19.09 46.91 -0.24
C ALA A 166 20.21 47.80 0.33
N SER A 167 21.14 47.22 1.10
CA SER A 167 22.27 47.94 1.69
C SER A 167 23.34 48.33 0.66
N GLN A 168 23.45 47.61 -0.47
CA GLN A 168 24.42 47.89 -1.54
C GLN A 168 23.92 48.95 -2.54
N ALA A 169 22.62 49.26 -2.54
CA ALA A 169 22.03 50.31 -3.36
C ALA A 169 22.18 51.73 -2.76
N LEU A 170 22.78 51.85 -1.57
CA LEU A 170 22.91 53.11 -0.82
C LEU A 170 24.35 53.64 -0.74
N ASP A 171 25.26 53.17 -1.61
CA ASP A 171 26.58 53.75 -1.79
C ASP A 171 26.60 54.67 -3.04
N PRO A 172 26.31 55.98 -2.93
CA PRO A 172 26.33 56.91 -4.06
C PRO A 172 27.75 57.38 -4.46
N ASN A 173 28.82 56.67 -4.09
CA ASN A 173 30.20 57.14 -4.36
C ASN A 173 31.09 56.09 -5.03
N SER A 174 30.59 55.42 -6.06
CA SER A 174 31.44 54.63 -6.95
C SER A 174 30.94 54.59 -8.39
N ASP A 175 30.52 55.71 -8.97
CA ASP A 175 30.56 55.88 -10.43
C ASP A 175 30.44 57.35 -10.85
N ALA A 176 31.57 58.06 -10.87
CA ALA A 176 31.71 59.30 -11.62
C ALA A 176 33.20 59.59 -11.80
N PHE A 177 33.84 59.01 -12.83
CA PHE A 177 34.88 59.70 -13.62
C PHE A 177 35.14 58.93 -14.93
N LEU A 178 34.63 59.52 -16.02
CA LEU A 178 35.11 59.47 -17.41
C LEU A 178 34.66 58.31 -18.32
N THR A 179 33.40 58.40 -18.74
CA THR A 179 33.00 58.10 -20.12
C THR A 179 33.66 59.10 -21.09
N GLY A 180 34.06 58.59 -22.25
CA GLY A 180 34.89 59.25 -23.24
C GLY A 180 34.33 60.51 -23.90
N VAL A 181 35.27 61.30 -24.42
CA VAL A 181 35.06 62.29 -25.47
C VAL A 181 35.30 61.62 -26.83
N ALA A 182 34.31 61.74 -27.69
CA ALA A 182 34.29 61.33 -29.10
C ALA A 182 35.29 62.13 -29.96
N HIS A 183 35.74 61.58 -31.10
CA HIS A 183 35.31 62.00 -32.45
C HIS A 183 36.15 61.31 -33.55
N GLU A 184 35.46 60.91 -34.61
CA GLU A 184 35.96 60.41 -35.89
C GLU A 184 36.73 61.49 -36.67
N ILE A 185 37.97 61.20 -37.10
CA ILE A 185 38.53 61.24 -38.49
C ILE A 185 40.00 60.78 -38.50
#